data_AF-A0AAJ6M432-F1
#
_entry.id   AF-A0AAJ6M432-F1
#
_cell.length_a   1.000
_cell.length_b   1.000
_cell.length_c   1.000
_cell.angle_alpha   90.00
_cell.angle_beta   90.00
_cell.angle_gamma   90.00
#
_symmetry.space_group_name_H-M   'P 1'
#
loop_
_entity.id
_entity.type
_entity.pdbx_description
1 polymer ?
#
loop_
_entity_poly.entity_id
_entity_poly.type
_entity_poly.pdbx_seq_one_letter_code
_entity_poly.pdbx_strand_id
1 'polypeptide(L)'
;MHDIAVASDFDPTISCDRCAAKCCRLEVMLITDTGVPERFIEVDEWGSETMSRLDDGWCAALDRRTMSCSIYLNRPLICREFDMGGPDCQEERLRP
;
A
#
# COMPACT_ATOMS: atom_id res chain seq x y z
N MET A 1 23.13 -4.35 -28.58
CA MET A 1 22.58 -5.51 -27.86
C MET A 1 23.50 -5.79 -26.68
N HIS A 2 23.24 -5.13 -25.56
CA HIS A 2 23.80 -5.53 -24.27
C HIS A 2 22.60 -5.83 -23.39
N ASP A 3 22.32 -7.11 -23.22
CA ASP A 3 21.40 -7.62 -22.20
C ASP A 3 22.00 -7.25 -20.83
N ILE A 4 21.49 -6.18 -20.24
CA ILE A 4 21.62 -5.97 -18.80
C ILE A 4 20.56 -6.86 -18.18
N ALA A 5 20.98 -8.02 -17.66
CA ALA A 5 20.15 -8.76 -16.73
C ALA A 5 19.97 -7.88 -15.48
N VAL A 6 18.86 -7.16 -15.41
CA VAL A 6 18.41 -6.53 -14.16
C VAL A 6 18.15 -7.68 -13.22
N ALA A 7 19.01 -7.85 -12.22
CA ALA A 7 18.73 -8.74 -11.10
C ALA A 7 17.38 -8.29 -10.53
N SER A 8 16.43 -9.21 -10.48
CA SER A 8 15.11 -8.91 -9.94
C SER A 8 15.27 -8.69 -8.44
N ASP A 9 15.23 -7.43 -7.98
CA ASP A 9 15.21 -7.03 -6.56
C ASP A 9 13.88 -7.41 -5.87
N PHE A 10 13.24 -8.48 -6.32
CA PHE A 10 11.98 -9.02 -5.83
C PHE A 10 12.27 -10.24 -4.97
N ASP A 11 11.74 -10.24 -3.75
CA ASP A 11 11.80 -11.38 -2.85
C ASP A 11 10.47 -12.17 -2.87
N PRO A 12 10.41 -13.36 -3.52
CA PRO A 12 9.20 -14.17 -3.60
C PRO A 12 8.77 -14.77 -2.26
N THR A 13 9.61 -14.72 -1.22
CA THR A 13 9.29 -15.25 0.10
C THR A 13 8.42 -14.29 0.92
N ILE A 14 8.36 -13.02 0.51
CA ILE A 14 7.55 -11.98 1.11
C ILE A 14 6.08 -12.16 0.72
N SER A 15 5.23 -12.19 1.74
CA SER A 15 3.78 -12.17 1.57
C SER A 15 3.13 -11.23 2.58
N CYS A 16 2.00 -10.63 2.20
CA CYS A 16 1.19 -9.80 3.09
C CYS A 16 0.54 -10.62 4.22
N ASP A 17 0.32 -11.92 4.03
CA ASP A 17 -0.25 -12.82 5.04
C ASP A 17 0.56 -12.93 6.35
N ARG A 18 1.87 -12.63 6.26
CA ARG A 18 2.85 -12.67 7.34
C ARG A 18 3.47 -11.30 7.58
N CYS A 19 2.86 -10.24 7.05
CA CYS A 19 3.25 -8.87 7.28
C CYS A 19 2.43 -8.28 8.43
N ALA A 20 3.03 -7.49 9.30
CA ALA A 20 2.29 -6.56 10.13
C ALA A 20 1.84 -5.35 9.29
N ALA A 21 1.19 -5.62 8.14
CA ALA A 21 0.67 -4.69 7.14
C ALA A 21 1.43 -3.35 6.96
N LYS A 22 2.76 -3.38 6.94
CA LYS A 22 3.63 -2.18 7.00
C LYS A 22 3.24 -1.07 6.01
N CYS A 23 2.91 -1.39 4.75
CA CYS A 23 2.47 -0.39 3.77
C CYS A 23 1.15 0.31 4.13
N CYS A 24 0.26 -0.32 4.92
CA CYS A 24 -0.98 0.30 5.41
C CYS A 24 -0.72 1.34 6.52
N ARG A 25 0.52 1.56 6.93
CA ARG A 25 0.92 2.68 7.80
C ARG A 25 1.26 3.95 7.03
N LEU A 26 1.49 3.82 5.73
CA LEU A 26 1.91 4.93 4.88
C LEU A 26 0.73 5.83 4.56
N GLU A 27 1.03 7.12 4.43
CA GLU A 27 0.11 8.07 3.82
C GLU A 27 0.07 7.81 2.32
N VAL A 28 -1.13 7.76 1.74
CA VAL A 28 -1.33 7.39 0.34
C VAL A 28 -2.26 8.41 -0.31
N MET A 29 -1.73 9.15 -1.28
CA MET A 29 -2.51 10.07 -2.09
C MET A 29 -3.36 9.32 -3.13
N LEU A 30 -4.57 9.81 -3.39
CA LEU A 30 -5.44 9.33 -4.44
C LEU A 30 -5.25 10.18 -5.70
N ILE A 31 -4.28 9.78 -6.52
CA ILE A 31 -3.86 10.56 -7.71
C ILE A 31 -4.71 10.27 -8.96
N THR A 32 -5.53 9.23 -8.93
CA THR A 32 -6.43 8.81 -10.02
C THR A 32 -7.70 8.20 -9.44
N ASP A 33 -8.79 8.23 -10.21
CA ASP A 33 -9.98 7.45 -9.87
C ASP A 33 -9.70 5.96 -10.08
N THR A 34 -9.72 5.22 -8.98
CA THR A 34 -9.44 3.79 -8.93
C THR A 34 -10.62 3.00 -8.38
N GLY A 35 -11.73 3.67 -8.06
CA GLY A 35 -12.89 3.06 -7.41
C GLY A 35 -12.69 2.76 -5.92
N VAL A 36 -11.81 3.50 -5.24
CA VAL A 36 -11.72 3.48 -3.76
C VAL A 36 -13.07 3.93 -3.20
N PRO A 37 -13.72 3.15 -2.30
CA PRO A 37 -14.98 3.58 -1.70
C PRO A 37 -14.83 4.86 -0.87
N GLU A 38 -15.74 5.82 -1.04
CA GLU A 38 -15.70 7.15 -0.40
C GLU A 38 -15.46 7.11 1.12
N ARG A 39 -15.99 6.10 1.82
CA ARG A 39 -15.79 5.92 3.28
C ARG A 39 -14.32 5.70 3.70
N PHE A 40 -13.43 5.44 2.74
CA PHE A 40 -12.00 5.26 2.96
C PHE A 40 -11.17 6.44 2.46
N ILE A 41 -11.83 7.52 2.02
CA ILE A 41 -11.19 8.71 1.47
C ILE A 41 -11.27 9.82 2.51
N GLU A 42 -10.16 10.52 2.71
CA GLU A 42 -10.07 11.76 3.46
C GLU A 42 -9.73 12.89 2.49
N VAL A 43 -10.43 14.02 2.62
CA VAL A 43 -10.27 15.19 1.75
C VAL A 43 -9.83 16.38 2.60
N ASP A 44 -8.73 17.01 2.23
CA ASP A 44 -8.23 18.20 2.92
C ASP A 44 -8.98 19.49 2.52
N GLU A 45 -8.60 20.61 3.12
CA GLU A 45 -9.22 21.93 2.84
C GLU A 45 -9.00 22.44 1.40
N TRP A 46 -8.02 21.87 0.69
CA TRP A 46 -7.69 22.20 -0.70
C TRP A 46 -8.29 21.22 -1.71
N GLY A 47 -9.01 20.20 -1.23
CA GLY A 47 -9.63 19.17 -2.06
C GLY A 47 -8.69 18.02 -2.45
N SER A 48 -7.52 17.89 -1.81
CA SER A 48 -6.63 16.74 -2.04
C SER A 48 -7.19 15.51 -1.35
N GLU A 49 -7.24 14.39 -2.08
CA GLU A 49 -7.76 13.14 -1.57
C GLU A 49 -6.64 12.19 -1.14
N THR A 50 -6.79 11.57 0.03
CA THR A 50 -5.88 10.57 0.57
C THR A 50 -6.64 9.36 1.11
N MET A 51 -5.97 8.22 1.28
CA MET A 51 -6.53 7.12 2.06
C MET A 51 -6.68 7.56 3.52
N SER A 52 -7.91 7.53 4.03
CA SER A 52 -8.20 7.82 5.43
C SER A 52 -7.42 6.91 6.37
N ARG A 53 -6.89 7.50 7.45
CA ARG A 53 -6.18 6.80 8.52
C ARG A 53 -6.96 6.88 9.82
N LEU A 54 -6.99 5.75 10.54
CA LEU A 54 -7.56 5.67 11.88
C LEU A 54 -6.57 6.23 12.91
N ASP A 55 -7.06 6.52 14.12
CA ASP A 55 -6.28 7.08 15.24
C ASP A 55 -5.07 6.22 15.63
N ASP A 56 -5.12 4.92 15.34
CA ASP A 56 -4.03 3.98 15.60
C ASP A 56 -2.93 4.06 14.53
N GLY A 57 -3.07 4.92 13.52
CA GLY A 57 -2.08 5.22 12.49
C GLY A 57 -2.10 4.26 11.28
N TRP A 58 -3.16 3.51 11.08
CA TRP A 58 -3.30 2.62 9.94
C TRP A 58 -4.40 3.09 8.98
N CYS A 59 -4.24 2.75 7.71
CA CYS A 59 -5.26 2.87 6.69
C CYS A 59 -6.58 2.24 7.14
N ALA A 60 -7.69 2.96 6.95
CA ALA A 60 -9.03 2.54 7.34
C ALA A 60 -9.51 1.26 6.62
N ALA A 61 -8.92 0.93 5.47
CA ALA A 61 -9.27 -0.26 4.71
C ALA A 61 -8.52 -1.55 5.13
N LEU A 62 -7.62 -1.49 6.12
CA LEU A 62 -6.90 -2.66 6.61
C LEU A 62 -7.80 -3.57 7.46
N ASP A 63 -7.92 -4.84 7.07
CA ASP A 63 -8.52 -5.88 7.91
C ASP A 63 -7.51 -6.32 8.99
N ARG A 64 -7.84 -6.01 10.25
CA ARG A 64 -7.01 -6.32 11.43
C ARG A 64 -6.91 -7.82 11.75
N ARG A 65 -7.79 -8.66 11.20
CA ARG A 65 -7.75 -10.11 11.43
C ARG A 65 -6.73 -10.80 10.53
N THR A 66 -6.66 -10.35 9.28
CA THR A 66 -5.81 -10.95 8.24
C THR A 66 -4.56 -10.13 7.94
N MET A 67 -4.45 -8.93 8.51
CA MET A 67 -3.41 -7.94 8.19
C MET A 67 -3.27 -7.72 6.68
N SER A 68 -4.40 -7.72 5.97
CA SER A 68 -4.48 -7.55 4.52
C SER A 68 -5.48 -6.46 4.15
N CYS A 69 -5.28 -5.82 3.00
CA CYS A 69 -6.19 -4.78 2.52
C CYS A 69 -7.56 -5.39 2.16
N SER A 70 -8.63 -4.93 2.81
CA SER A 70 -10.00 -5.40 2.56
C SER A 70 -10.57 -4.97 1.20
N ILE A 71 -9.93 -3.99 0.56
CA ILE A 71 -10.29 -3.48 -0.78
C ILE A 71 -9.24 -3.83 -1.83
N TYR A 72 -8.58 -4.99 -1.73
CA TYR A 72 -7.41 -5.33 -2.55
C TYR A 72 -7.58 -5.08 -4.07
N LEU A 73 -8.78 -5.36 -4.61
CA LEU A 73 -9.14 -5.15 -6.02
C LEU A 73 -9.40 -3.67 -6.39
N ASN A 74 -9.77 -2.85 -5.41
CA ASN A 74 -10.08 -1.43 -5.54
C ASN A 74 -9.02 -0.56 -4.86
N ARG A 75 -7.79 -1.07 -4.73
CA ARG A 75 -6.69 -0.32 -4.12
C ARG A 75 -6.37 0.92 -4.95
N PRO A 76 -5.98 2.03 -4.30
CA PRO A 76 -5.47 3.19 -5.01
C PRO A 76 -4.25 2.83 -5.86
N LEU A 77 -3.98 3.64 -6.89
CA LEU A 77 -2.91 3.37 -7.86
C LEU A 77 -1.57 3.15 -7.16
N ILE A 78 -1.21 4.03 -6.23
CA ILE A 78 0.01 3.93 -5.42
C ILE A 78 0.10 2.58 -4.68
N CYS A 79 -0.98 2.10 -4.06
CA CYS A 79 -0.99 0.80 -3.38
C CYS A 79 -0.94 -0.39 -4.34
N ARG A 80 -1.30 -0.22 -5.62
CA ARG A 80 -1.19 -1.26 -6.65
C ARG A 80 0.22 -1.34 -7.22
N GLU A 81 0.88 -0.19 -7.39
CA GLU A 81 2.26 -0.08 -7.85
C GLU A 81 3.27 -0.40 -6.74
N PHE A 82 2.85 -0.35 -5.47
CA PHE A 82 3.64 -0.86 -4.36
C PHE A 82 3.72 -2.40 -4.42
N ASP A 83 4.72 -2.89 -5.14
CA ASP A 83 4.93 -4.31 -5.41
C ASP A 83 5.26 -5.09 -4.12
N MET A 84 4.42 -6.09 -3.82
CA MET A 84 4.70 -7.04 -2.75
C MET A 84 6.03 -7.73 -3.02
N GLY A 85 6.97 -7.67 -2.07
CA GLY A 85 8.30 -8.27 -2.27
C GLY A 85 9.25 -7.42 -3.10
N GLY A 86 8.80 -6.30 -3.69
CA GLY A 86 9.69 -5.33 -4.33
C GLY A 86 10.56 -4.54 -3.33
N PRO A 87 11.49 -3.70 -3.83
CA PRO A 87 12.42 -2.94 -3.00
C PRO A 87 11.74 -2.12 -1.89
N ASP A 88 10.69 -1.37 -2.22
CA ASP A 88 9.97 -0.54 -1.25
C ASP A 88 9.27 -1.40 -0.19
N CYS A 89 8.71 -2.55 -0.58
CA CYS A 89 8.11 -3.49 0.37
C CYS A 89 9.16 -4.07 1.33
N GLN A 90 10.35 -4.37 0.82
CA GLN A 90 11.48 -4.84 1.64
C GLN A 90 11.95 -3.74 2.60
N GLU A 91 12.14 -2.51 2.12
CA GLU A 91 12.56 -1.37 2.94
C GLU A 91 11.56 -1.10 4.07
N GLU A 92 10.26 -1.04 3.77
CA GLU A 92 9.21 -0.80 4.76
C GLU A 92 9.13 -1.90 5.83
N ARG A 93 9.55 -3.13 5.51
CA ARG A 93 9.62 -4.22 6.50
C ARG A 93 10.79 -4.06 7.47
N LEU A 94 11.84 -3.33 7.09
CA LEU A 94 13.00 -3.04 7.95
C LEU A 94 12.76 -1.83 8.86
N ARG A 95 11.76 -0.99 8.56
CA ARG A 95 11.40 0.15 9.40
C ARG A 95 10.76 -0.33 10.73
N PRO A 96 11.11 0.30 11.87
CA PRO A 96 10.64 -0.10 13.19
C PRO A 96 9.11 -0.16 13.31
#